data_AF-A0A9N9EKZ9-F1
#
_entry.id   AF-A0A9N9EKZ9-F1
#
_cell.length_a   1.000
_cell.length_b   1.000
_cell.length_c   1.000
_cell.angle_alpha   90.00
_cell.angle_beta   90.00
_cell.angle_gamma   90.00
#
_symmetry.space_group_name_H-M   'P 1'
#
loop_
_entity.id
_entity.type
_entity.pdbx_description
1 polymer ?
#
loop_
_entity_poly.entity_id
_entity_poly.type
_entity_poly.pdbx_seq_one_letter_code
_entity_poly.pdbx_strand_id
1 'polypeptide(L)'
;MLQDETNNPTFAFIDSDWFDSDEEEEDPICKTFRPLISLEEGIKAHNEKKYEIAWECFKNQSEIDNPKAKYWKAHYLYNEINVSKDVDEAIKLYKEAADEDVTEASFQYAMCILHHHGNNFNRQDYERYLRKAADRKHINAQFHLAEFYIHGNFGIEKNLEEGT
;
A
#
# COMPACT_ATOMS: atom_id res chain seq x y z
N MET A 1 42.10 50.52 -63.07
CA MET A 1 40.98 49.85 -63.74
C MET A 1 40.52 48.75 -62.78
N LEU A 2 39.48 49.02 -62.01
CA LEU A 2 38.06 48.61 -62.21
C LEU A 2 37.79 47.14 -61.83
N GLN A 3 36.76 46.98 -61.00
CA GLN A 3 36.18 45.78 -60.37
C GLN A 3 35.58 44.81 -61.41
N ASP A 4 35.36 43.51 -61.13
CA ASP A 4 34.12 42.99 -60.52
C ASP A 4 34.01 41.44 -60.41
N GLU A 5 33.20 41.00 -59.44
CA GLU A 5 32.36 39.78 -59.22
C GLU A 5 32.60 38.47 -60.03
N THR A 6 32.51 37.23 -59.49
CA THR A 6 31.37 36.53 -58.86
C THR A 6 31.86 35.34 -57.99
N ASN A 7 31.47 35.20 -56.71
CA ASN A 7 30.35 34.38 -56.21
C ASN A 7 30.39 32.88 -56.66
N ASN A 8 31.03 31.97 -55.91
CA ASN A 8 30.49 31.06 -54.88
C ASN A 8 30.48 29.57 -55.37
N PRO A 9 30.23 28.53 -54.55
CA PRO A 9 31.26 27.67 -53.95
C PRO A 9 31.04 26.17 -54.27
N THR A 10 32.00 25.29 -54.01
CA THR A 10 31.69 23.87 -53.76
C THR A 10 32.61 23.26 -52.69
N PHE A 11 32.09 23.36 -51.47
CA PHE A 11 32.14 22.42 -50.35
C PHE A 11 33.15 21.26 -50.44
N ALA A 12 34.16 21.34 -49.57
CA ALA A 12 34.97 20.23 -49.12
C ALA A 12 34.18 19.31 -48.16
N PHE A 13 34.76 18.14 -47.91
CA PHE A 13 34.40 17.14 -46.90
C PHE A 13 33.36 16.11 -47.32
N ILE A 14 33.88 14.99 -47.83
CA ILE A 14 33.29 13.67 -47.63
C ILE A 14 33.52 13.35 -46.16
N ASP A 15 32.59 13.75 -45.29
CA ASP A 15 32.31 12.94 -44.11
C ASP A 15 31.32 11.90 -44.59
N SER A 16 31.80 10.66 -44.76
CA SER A 16 30.91 9.52 -44.88
C SER A 16 30.21 9.39 -43.54
N ASP A 17 29.06 10.04 -43.48
CA ASP A 17 28.12 10.03 -42.37
C ASP A 17 28.11 8.64 -41.75
N TRP A 18 28.52 8.61 -40.48
CA TRP A 18 28.09 7.59 -39.55
C TRP A 18 26.58 7.51 -39.69
N PHE A 19 26.13 6.44 -40.33
CA PHE A 19 24.76 5.98 -40.20
C PHE A 19 24.65 5.43 -38.78
N ASP A 20 24.62 6.33 -37.80
CA ASP A 20 23.90 6.07 -36.57
C ASP A 20 22.45 5.93 -37.05
N SER A 21 22.05 4.67 -37.22
CA SER A 21 20.65 4.32 -37.09
C SER A 21 20.27 4.80 -35.70
N ASP A 22 19.75 6.03 -35.63
CA ASP A 22 18.88 6.47 -34.57
C ASP A 22 17.72 5.46 -34.55
N GLU A 23 17.94 4.33 -33.90
CA GLU A 23 16.90 3.74 -33.08
C GLU A 23 16.45 4.90 -32.21
N GLU A 24 15.30 5.49 -32.56
CA GLU A 24 14.46 6.16 -31.59
C GLU A 24 14.20 5.11 -30.49
N GLU A 25 15.16 4.94 -29.59
CA GLU A 25 14.93 4.47 -28.23
C GLU A 25 13.95 5.48 -27.67
N GLU A 26 12.66 5.20 -27.87
CA GLU A 26 11.59 5.93 -27.20
C GLU A 26 12.00 6.00 -25.73
N ASP A 27 12.34 7.20 -25.27
CA ASP A 27 12.74 7.45 -23.89
C ASP A 27 11.77 6.69 -22.97
N PRO A 28 12.20 5.64 -22.24
CA PRO A 28 11.31 4.84 -21.41
C PRO A 28 10.80 5.63 -20.18
N ILE A 29 11.10 6.93 -20.15
CA ILE A 29 10.91 7.89 -19.07
C ILE A 29 9.88 8.94 -19.49
N CYS A 30 8.73 8.49 -19.99
CA CYS A 30 7.49 9.14 -19.61
C CYS A 30 6.42 8.09 -19.31
N LYS A 31 6.72 7.21 -18.34
CA LYS A 31 5.66 6.57 -17.55
C LYS A 31 4.89 7.66 -16.82
N THR A 32 3.97 8.28 -17.55
CA THR A 32 2.84 9.11 -17.11
C THR A 32 3.10 9.86 -15.80
N PHE A 33 3.39 11.16 -15.87
CA PHE A 33 3.23 12.06 -14.73
C PHE A 33 1.74 12.03 -14.32
N ARG A 34 1.36 11.07 -13.48
CA ARG A 34 0.05 11.02 -12.85
C ARG A 34 0.12 12.00 -11.69
N PRO A 35 -0.74 13.03 -11.65
CA PRO A 35 -0.77 13.92 -10.51
C PRO A 35 -0.99 13.06 -9.26
N LEU A 36 -0.07 13.17 -8.30
CA LEU A 36 -0.14 12.47 -7.03
C LEU A 36 -1.36 12.98 -6.29
N ILE A 37 -2.45 12.21 -6.35
CA ILE A 37 -3.65 12.46 -5.56
C ILE A 37 -3.24 12.35 -4.09
N SER A 38 -3.62 13.35 -3.30
CA SER A 38 -3.29 13.36 -1.88
C SER A 38 -4.11 12.29 -1.14
N LEU A 39 -3.57 11.77 -0.04
CA LEU A 39 -4.28 10.76 0.77
C LEU A 39 -5.68 11.24 1.20
N GLU A 40 -5.83 12.53 1.52
CA GLU A 40 -7.09 13.13 1.94
C GLU A 40 -8.14 13.10 0.80
N GLU A 41 -7.72 13.40 -0.42
CA GLU A 41 -8.57 13.30 -1.60
C GLU A 41 -8.94 11.85 -1.91
N GLY A 42 -8.02 10.90 -1.72
CA GLY A 42 -8.31 9.47 -1.83
C GLY A 42 -9.37 9.01 -0.82
N ILE A 43 -9.26 9.43 0.44
CA ILE A 43 -10.26 9.14 1.49
C ILE A 43 -11.60 9.79 1.17
N LYS A 44 -11.60 11.03 0.68
CA LYS A 44 -12.82 11.70 0.24
C LYS A 44 -13.47 10.97 -0.94
N ALA A 45 -12.69 10.54 -1.93
CA ALA A 45 -13.17 9.76 -3.06
C ALA A 45 -13.78 8.42 -2.61
N HIS A 46 -13.17 7.74 -1.63
CA HIS A 46 -13.74 6.54 -1.01
C HIS A 46 -15.13 6.82 -0.40
N ASN A 47 -15.26 7.89 0.37
CA ASN A 47 -16.54 8.30 0.97
C ASN A 47 -17.60 8.69 -0.08
N GLU A 48 -17.16 9.25 -1.21
CA GLU A 48 -18.00 9.54 -2.38
C GLU A 48 -18.27 8.31 -3.27
N LYS A 49 -17.79 7.13 -2.87
CA LYS A 49 -17.88 5.85 -3.61
C LYS A 49 -17.21 5.88 -4.99
N LYS A 50 -16.26 6.79 -5.19
CA LYS A 50 -15.40 6.87 -6.38
C LYS A 50 -14.20 5.95 -6.18
N TYR A 51 -14.46 4.65 -6.18
CA TYR A 51 -13.45 3.66 -5.76
C TYR A 51 -12.24 3.58 -6.68
N GLU A 52 -12.39 3.85 -7.97
CA GLU A 52 -11.27 3.88 -8.93
C GLU A 52 -10.22 4.93 -8.54
N ILE A 53 -10.66 6.18 -8.33
CA ILE A 53 -9.79 7.31 -7.95
C ILE A 53 -9.13 7.04 -6.59
N ALA A 54 -9.90 6.53 -5.64
CA ALA A 54 -9.40 6.18 -4.32
C ALA A 54 -8.34 5.06 -4.40
N TRP A 55 -8.59 4.03 -5.21
CA TRP A 55 -7.65 2.93 -5.41
C TRP A 55 -6.33 3.41 -6.02
N GLU A 56 -6.38 4.22 -7.08
CA GLU A 56 -5.16 4.80 -7.67
C GLU A 56 -4.38 5.63 -6.65
N CYS A 57 -5.08 6.44 -5.85
CA CYS A 57 -4.47 7.21 -4.77
C CYS A 57 -3.77 6.29 -3.75
N PHE A 58 -4.46 5.28 -3.22
CA PHE A 58 -3.89 4.40 -2.20
C PHE A 58 -2.74 3.56 -2.73
N LYS A 59 -2.84 3.09 -3.98
CA LYS A 59 -1.76 2.37 -4.66
C LYS A 59 -0.51 3.24 -4.76
N ASN A 60 -0.61 4.42 -5.37
CA ASN A 60 0.54 5.30 -5.59
C ASN A 60 1.14 5.79 -4.25
N GLN A 61 0.31 6.13 -3.26
CA GLN A 61 0.79 6.57 -1.95
C GLN A 61 1.41 5.42 -1.14
N SER A 62 0.97 4.18 -1.33
CA SER A 62 1.61 3.01 -0.71
C SER A 62 3.01 2.73 -1.28
N GLU A 63 3.24 3.05 -2.57
CA GLU A 63 4.57 2.96 -3.19
C GLU A 63 5.54 4.02 -2.63
N ILE A 64 5.01 5.12 -2.08
CA ILE A 64 5.77 6.16 -1.35
C ILE A 64 5.88 5.81 0.14
N ASP A 65 5.59 4.56 0.52
CA ASP A 65 5.72 4.04 1.88
C ASP A 65 4.80 4.74 2.91
N ASN A 66 3.68 5.35 2.47
CA ASN A 66 2.75 5.98 3.41
C ASN A 66 1.95 4.92 4.19
N PRO A 67 2.05 4.87 5.52
CA PRO A 67 1.45 3.78 6.29
C PRO A 67 -0.07 3.78 6.28
N LYS A 68 -0.69 4.97 6.22
CA LYS A 68 -2.15 5.06 6.07
C LYS A 68 -2.60 4.60 4.69
N ALA A 69 -1.81 4.87 3.65
CA ALA A 69 -2.12 4.38 2.31
C ALA A 69 -1.99 2.86 2.23
N LYS A 70 -0.96 2.26 2.86
CA LYS A 70 -0.85 0.80 3.01
C LYS A 70 -2.09 0.20 3.68
N TYR A 71 -2.59 0.82 4.76
CA TYR A 71 -3.84 0.43 5.40
C TYR A 71 -5.04 0.46 4.44
N TRP A 72 -5.22 1.54 3.68
CA TRP A 72 -6.35 1.64 2.75
C TRP A 72 -6.22 0.68 1.56
N LYS A 73 -5.02 0.49 1.04
CA LYS A 73 -4.74 -0.51 0.00
C LYS A 73 -5.08 -1.92 0.50
N ALA A 74 -4.65 -2.28 1.72
CA ALA A 74 -5.02 -3.53 2.36
C ALA A 74 -6.53 -3.68 2.51
N HIS A 75 -7.23 -2.60 2.89
CA HIS A 75 -8.69 -2.60 3.01
C HIS A 75 -9.39 -2.93 1.70
N TYR A 76 -8.90 -2.40 0.58
CA TYR A 76 -9.46 -2.65 -0.75
C TYR A 76 -9.21 -4.10 -1.20
N LEU A 77 -7.99 -4.60 -1.00
CA LEU A 77 -7.62 -5.98 -1.33
C LEU A 77 -8.37 -7.00 -0.47
N TYR A 78 -8.63 -6.69 0.81
CA TYR A 78 -9.33 -7.60 1.72
C TYR A 78 -10.83 -7.70 1.42
N ASN A 79 -11.45 -6.57 1.10
CA ASN A 79 -12.91 -6.46 0.89
C ASN A 79 -13.33 -6.53 -0.58
N GLU A 80 -12.39 -6.76 -1.52
CA GLU A 80 -12.65 -6.81 -2.96
C GLU A 80 -13.33 -5.53 -3.49
N ILE A 81 -12.83 -4.38 -3.04
CA ILE A 81 -13.33 -3.07 -3.46
C ILE A 81 -12.51 -2.62 -4.66
N ASN A 82 -13.11 -2.54 -5.85
CA ASN A 82 -12.49 -2.09 -7.11
C ASN A 82 -11.38 -2.99 -7.68
N VAL A 83 -10.74 -3.80 -6.85
CA VAL A 83 -9.64 -4.70 -7.21
C VAL A 83 -9.98 -6.13 -6.77
N SER A 84 -9.43 -7.11 -7.49
CA SER A 84 -9.53 -8.52 -7.11
C SER A 84 -9.00 -8.74 -5.69
N LYS A 85 -9.67 -9.62 -4.97
CA LYS A 85 -9.34 -9.94 -3.58
C LYS A 85 -7.96 -10.59 -3.48
N ASP A 86 -7.06 -10.00 -2.69
CA ASP A 86 -5.80 -10.62 -2.28
C ASP A 86 -5.64 -10.48 -0.76
N VAL A 87 -6.03 -11.53 -0.07
CA VAL A 87 -6.03 -11.57 1.40
C VAL A 87 -4.60 -11.60 1.94
N ASP A 88 -3.71 -12.36 1.32
CA ASP A 88 -2.35 -12.54 1.82
C ASP A 88 -1.55 -11.24 1.69
N GLU A 89 -1.71 -10.51 0.58
CA GLU A 89 -1.16 -9.18 0.43
C GLU A 89 -1.80 -8.19 1.43
N ALA A 90 -3.12 -8.23 1.61
CA ALA A 90 -3.79 -7.36 2.57
C ALA A 90 -3.28 -7.56 4.01
N ILE A 91 -3.09 -8.80 4.45
CA ILE A 91 -2.58 -9.12 5.79
C ILE A 91 -1.15 -8.56 5.98
N LYS A 92 -0.29 -8.69 4.97
CA LYS A 92 1.07 -8.12 5.00
C LYS A 92 1.03 -6.60 5.11
N LEU A 93 0.24 -5.95 4.27
CA LEU A 93 0.11 -4.49 4.28
C LEU A 93 -0.50 -3.96 5.59
N TYR A 94 -1.48 -4.65 6.17
CA TYR A 94 -2.00 -4.31 7.49
C TYR A 94 -0.94 -4.43 8.57
N LYS A 95 -0.08 -5.47 8.51
CA LYS A 95 1.02 -5.64 9.45
C LYS A 95 2.02 -4.50 9.35
N GLU A 96 2.45 -4.16 8.14
CA GLU A 96 3.40 -3.05 7.90
C GLU A 96 2.85 -1.72 8.40
N ALA A 97 1.60 -1.40 8.07
CA ALA A 97 0.93 -0.19 8.57
C ALA A 97 0.75 -0.21 10.10
N ALA A 98 0.48 -1.39 10.69
CA ALA A 98 0.38 -1.55 12.13
C ALA A 98 1.74 -1.33 12.81
N ASP A 99 2.83 -1.82 12.23
CA ASP A 99 4.19 -1.63 12.73
C ASP A 99 4.56 -0.13 12.72
N GLU A 100 4.14 0.61 11.70
CA GLU A 100 4.22 2.08 11.58
C GLU A 100 3.13 2.86 12.37
N ASP A 101 2.57 2.26 13.41
CA ASP A 101 1.70 2.94 14.38
C ASP A 101 0.31 3.36 13.87
N VAL A 102 -0.15 2.86 12.73
CA VAL A 102 -1.56 3.05 12.32
C VAL A 102 -2.46 2.21 13.22
N THR A 103 -3.33 2.89 13.96
CA THR A 103 -4.19 2.30 15.00
C THR A 103 -5.20 1.32 14.39
N GLU A 104 -5.85 1.75 13.31
CA GLU A 104 -6.83 0.98 12.57
C GLU A 104 -6.18 -0.26 11.95
N ALA A 105 -4.96 -0.14 11.43
CA ALA A 105 -4.21 -1.26 10.89
C ALA A 105 -3.82 -2.28 11.96
N SER A 106 -3.42 -1.82 13.16
CA SER A 106 -3.11 -2.70 14.29
C SER A 106 -4.32 -3.56 14.68
N PHE A 107 -5.51 -2.93 14.73
CA PHE A 107 -6.74 -3.65 14.97
C PHE A 107 -7.08 -4.62 13.84
N GLN A 108 -7.04 -4.17 12.58
CA GLN A 108 -7.37 -5.01 11.43
C GLN A 108 -6.41 -6.19 11.28
N TYR A 109 -5.11 -6.00 11.48
CA TYR A 109 -4.14 -7.08 11.48
C TYR A 109 -4.46 -8.15 12.54
N ALA A 110 -4.79 -7.72 13.77
CA ALA A 110 -5.19 -8.63 14.84
C ALA A 110 -6.46 -9.44 14.46
N MET A 111 -7.45 -8.79 13.85
CA MET A 111 -8.66 -9.49 13.38
C MET A 111 -8.33 -10.45 12.24
N CYS A 112 -7.48 -10.05 11.29
CA CYS A 112 -7.09 -10.93 10.20
C CYS A 112 -6.40 -12.19 10.73
N ILE A 113 -5.42 -12.10 11.63
CA ILE A 113 -4.74 -13.30 12.14
C ILE A 113 -5.70 -14.24 12.88
N LEU A 114 -6.69 -13.68 13.61
CA LEU A 114 -7.72 -14.46 14.29
C LEU A 114 -8.60 -15.21 13.27
N HIS A 115 -9.10 -14.50 12.25
CA HIS A 115 -10.00 -15.10 11.26
C HIS A 115 -9.30 -16.07 10.30
N HIS A 116 -8.05 -15.83 9.93
CA HIS A 116 -7.33 -16.63 8.93
C HIS A 116 -6.67 -17.87 9.53
N HIS A 117 -6.19 -17.80 10.77
CA HIS A 117 -5.54 -18.93 11.44
C HIS A 117 -6.46 -19.66 12.45
N GLY A 118 -7.66 -19.14 12.70
CA GLY A 118 -8.65 -19.78 13.57
C GLY A 118 -8.13 -19.95 14.99
N ASN A 119 -7.94 -21.19 15.44
CA ASN A 119 -7.40 -21.49 16.77
C ASN A 119 -5.86 -21.57 16.82
N ASN A 120 -5.19 -21.54 15.66
CA ASN A 120 -3.74 -21.72 15.53
C ASN A 120 -2.99 -20.39 15.34
N PHE A 121 -3.63 -19.25 15.63
CA PHE A 121 -2.97 -17.94 15.54
C PHE A 121 -1.96 -17.74 16.67
N ASN A 122 -0.95 -16.89 16.42
CA ASN A 122 -0.04 -16.47 17.47
C ASN A 122 -0.75 -15.51 18.45
N ARG A 123 -1.11 -16.05 19.62
CA ARG A 123 -1.82 -15.32 20.69
C ARG A 123 -1.04 -14.13 21.22
N GLN A 124 0.29 -14.25 21.32
CA GLN A 124 1.13 -13.15 21.80
C GLN A 124 1.15 -12.00 20.78
N ASP A 125 1.22 -12.33 19.49
CA ASP A 125 1.12 -11.31 18.43
C ASP A 125 -0.26 -10.64 18.46
N TYR A 126 -1.35 -11.42 18.53
CA TYR A 126 -2.72 -10.90 18.61
C TYR A 126 -2.92 -9.94 19.78
N GLU A 127 -2.52 -10.35 20.99
CA GLU A 127 -2.61 -9.49 22.16
C GLU A 127 -1.77 -8.22 21.99
N ARG A 128 -0.55 -8.34 21.43
CA ARG A 128 0.35 -7.19 21.22
C ARG A 128 -0.30 -6.13 20.32
N TYR A 129 -0.84 -6.51 19.18
CA TYR A 129 -1.46 -5.56 18.25
C TYR A 129 -2.81 -5.03 18.75
N LEU A 130 -3.61 -5.85 19.44
CA LEU A 130 -4.82 -5.35 20.10
C LEU A 130 -4.50 -4.31 21.17
N ARG A 131 -3.48 -4.56 21.99
CA ARG A 131 -3.03 -3.60 23.02
C ARG A 131 -2.56 -2.30 22.38
N LYS A 132 -1.76 -2.38 21.31
CA LYS A 132 -1.30 -1.21 20.53
C LYS A 132 -2.47 -0.33 20.07
N ALA A 133 -3.56 -0.93 19.59
CA ALA A 133 -4.77 -0.19 19.22
C ALA A 133 -5.58 0.29 20.44
N ALA A 134 -5.71 -0.53 21.49
CA ALA A 134 -6.45 -0.23 22.71
C ALA A 134 -5.84 0.93 23.51
N ASP A 135 -4.51 1.02 23.56
CA ASP A 135 -3.76 2.10 24.21
C ASP A 135 -4.04 3.46 23.53
N ARG A 136 -4.32 3.43 22.23
CA ARG A 136 -4.79 4.59 21.44
C ARG A 136 -6.32 4.79 21.50
N LYS A 137 -6.99 4.16 22.47
CA LYS A 137 -8.43 4.26 22.73
C LYS A 137 -9.31 3.76 21.59
N HIS A 138 -8.81 2.83 20.77
CA HIS A 138 -9.64 2.17 19.77
C HIS A 138 -10.67 1.26 20.46
N ILE A 139 -11.96 1.66 20.41
CA ILE A 139 -13.05 1.06 21.20
C ILE A 139 -13.17 -0.45 20.94
N ASN A 140 -13.17 -0.87 19.67
CA ASN A 140 -13.28 -2.28 19.33
C ASN A 140 -12.06 -3.08 19.80
N ALA A 141 -10.87 -2.46 19.81
CA ALA A 141 -9.68 -3.14 20.29
C ALA A 141 -9.72 -3.34 21.80
N GLN A 142 -10.21 -2.35 22.55
CA GLN A 142 -10.44 -2.47 24.00
C GLN A 142 -11.46 -3.57 24.32
N PHE A 143 -12.55 -3.63 23.55
CA PHE A 143 -13.57 -4.67 23.69
C PHE A 143 -12.98 -6.07 23.46
N HIS A 144 -12.31 -6.29 22.33
CA HIS A 144 -11.72 -7.59 22.01
C HIS A 144 -10.56 -7.98 22.94
N LEU A 145 -9.81 -7.02 23.46
CA LEU A 145 -8.77 -7.27 24.47
C LEU A 145 -9.40 -7.69 25.81
N ALA A 146 -10.50 -7.06 26.21
CA ALA A 146 -11.26 -7.48 27.39
C ALA A 146 -11.85 -8.88 27.21
N GLU A 147 -12.46 -9.18 26.07
CA GLU A 147 -12.96 -10.52 25.75
C GLU A 147 -11.84 -11.57 25.78
N PHE A 148 -10.66 -11.23 25.24
CA PHE A 148 -9.49 -12.10 25.23
C PHE A 148 -9.02 -12.49 26.64
N TYR A 149 -9.04 -11.54 27.58
CA TYR A 149 -8.69 -11.81 28.98
C TYR A 149 -9.82 -12.49 29.78
N ILE A 150 -11.09 -12.15 29.53
CA ILE A 150 -12.24 -12.74 30.25
C ILE A 150 -12.42 -14.22 29.88
N HIS A 151 -12.38 -14.54 28.60
CA HIS A 151 -12.65 -15.90 28.12
C HIS A 151 -11.43 -16.81 28.19
N GLY A 152 -10.36 -16.38 28.88
CA GLY A 152 -9.17 -17.17 29.10
C GLY A 152 -8.65 -17.72 27.78
N ASN A 153 -8.15 -16.82 26.92
CA ASN A 153 -7.29 -17.22 25.82
C ASN A 153 -7.97 -18.28 24.93
N PHE A 154 -9.07 -17.99 24.22
CA PHE A 154 -9.71 -18.84 23.17
C PHE A 154 -9.33 -20.35 23.18
N GLY A 155 -9.55 -21.07 24.28
CA GLY A 155 -9.13 -22.47 24.41
C GLY A 155 -8.05 -22.78 25.45
N ILE A 156 -8.16 -22.24 26.66
CA ILE A 156 -7.83 -23.07 27.82
C ILE A 156 -8.93 -24.15 27.86
N GLU A 157 -8.58 -25.41 27.58
CA GLU A 157 -9.37 -26.52 28.14
C GLU A 157 -9.50 -26.23 29.62
N LYS A 158 -10.72 -25.89 30.04
CA LYS A 158 -11.05 -25.75 31.44
C LYS A 158 -10.93 -27.16 32.02
N ASN A 159 -9.71 -27.55 32.42
CA ASN A 159 -9.53 -28.81 33.13
C ASN A 159 -10.26 -28.65 34.46
N LEU A 160 -11.45 -29.23 34.51
CA LEU A 160 -12.45 -29.09 35.56
C LEU A 160 -12.22 -30.10 36.69
N GLU A 161 -11.00 -30.60 36.84
CA GLU A 161 -10.67 -31.73 37.72
C GLU A 161 -9.68 -31.44 38.86
N GLU A 162 -9.37 -30.19 39.17
CA GLU A 162 -8.68 -29.86 40.43
C GLU A 162 -9.52 -28.85 41.23
N GLY A 163 -10.61 -29.35 41.80
CA GLY A 163 -11.52 -28.58 42.62
C GLY A 163 -12.55 -29.45 43.34
N THR A 164 -12.03 -30.36 44.18
CA THR A 164 -12.68 -31.18 45.23
C THR A 164 -13.60 -32.31 44.82
#